data_AF-A0A0D6AFX7-F1
#
_entry.id   AF-A0A0D6AFX7-F1
#
_cell.length_a   1.000
_cell.length_b   1.000
_cell.length_c   1.000
_cell.angle_alpha   90.00
_cell.angle_beta   90.00
_cell.angle_gamma   90.00
#
_symmetry.space_group_name_H-M   'P 1'
#
loop_
_entity.id
_entity.type
_entity.pdbx_description
1 polymer ?
#
loop_
_entity_poly.entity_id
_entity_poly.type
_entity_poly.pdbx_seq_one_letter_code
_entity_poly.pdbx_strand_id
1 'polypeptide(L)'
;MALTLDNLILMAEDELTQYSTEARKIEKLRRKIGIALNLKEQQKLKQELLTKIPQGFWAKKLEKERQTFALPFWGIAGLGLLLGISSQQYLDFLAPAIALPIAIKIQQIGWKLQAKRLLLNTFEEIEKKVNNL
;
A
#
# COMPACT_ATOMS: atom_id res chain seq x y z
N MET A 1 -23.68 -5.81 -7.48
CA MET A 1 -22.78 -5.97 -6.31
C MET A 1 -22.26 -4.59 -5.97
N ALA A 2 -22.54 -4.05 -4.79
CA ALA A 2 -22.02 -2.74 -4.40
C ALA A 2 -20.50 -2.85 -4.17
N LEU A 3 -19.70 -2.04 -4.84
CA LEU A 3 -18.26 -1.98 -4.58
C LEU A 3 -18.01 -1.29 -3.23
N THR A 4 -17.30 -1.98 -2.34
CA THR A 4 -16.85 -1.43 -1.07
C THR A 4 -15.53 -0.69 -1.24
N LEU A 5 -15.18 0.16 -0.27
CA LEU A 5 -13.88 0.83 -0.27
C LEU A 5 -12.71 -0.17 -0.29
N ASP A 6 -12.83 -1.30 0.42
CA ASP A 6 -11.78 -2.32 0.45
C ASP A 6 -11.59 -2.98 -0.92
N ASN A 7 -12.67 -3.19 -1.69
CA ASN A 7 -12.57 -3.68 -3.06
C ASN A 7 -11.81 -2.70 -3.96
N LEU A 8 -12.04 -1.39 -3.79
CA LEU A 8 -11.32 -0.36 -4.54
C LEU A 8 -9.84 -0.27 -4.16
N ILE A 9 -9.52 -0.44 -2.87
CA ILE A 9 -8.13 -0.50 -2.40
C ILE A 9 -7.43 -1.72 -3.00
N LEU A 10 -8.06 -2.89 -2.99
CA LEU A 10 -7.51 -4.09 -3.63
C LEU A 10 -7.28 -3.87 -5.13
N MET A 11 -8.24 -3.27 -5.84
CA MET A 11 -8.03 -2.90 -7.24
C MET A 11 -6.84 -1.94 -7.42
N ALA A 12 -6.66 -0.96 -6.53
CA ALA A 12 -5.52 -0.06 -6.57
C ALA A 12 -4.19 -0.80 -6.29
N GLU A 13 -4.19 -1.80 -5.39
CA GLU A 13 -3.03 -2.67 -5.14
C GLU A 13 -2.66 -3.47 -6.40
N ASP A 14 -3.64 -3.98 -7.14
CA ASP A 14 -3.40 -4.65 -8.42
C ASP A 14 -2.75 -3.69 -9.42
N GLU A 15 -3.29 -2.48 -9.58
CA GLU A 15 -2.75 -1.47 -10.50
C GLU A 15 -1.30 -1.07 -10.15
N LEU A 16 -0.93 -1.06 -8.86
CA LEU A 16 0.44 -0.81 -8.43
C LEU A 16 1.44 -1.83 -8.99
N THR A 17 1.02 -3.09 -9.16
CA THR A 17 1.86 -4.17 -9.71
C THR A 17 1.79 -4.24 -11.24
N GLN A 18 0.64 -3.94 -11.84
CA GLN A 18 0.41 -4.13 -13.28
C GLN A 18 1.04 -3.06 -14.15
N TYR A 19 1.14 -1.82 -13.66
CA TYR A 19 1.65 -0.70 -14.45
C TYR A 19 2.85 -0.05 -13.78
N SER A 20 3.78 0.47 -14.58
CA SER A 20 4.98 1.14 -14.08
C SER A 20 4.74 2.62 -13.78
N THR A 21 3.96 3.30 -14.63
CA THR A 21 3.76 4.75 -14.53
C THR A 21 2.49 5.12 -13.78
N GLU A 22 2.57 6.16 -12.94
CA GLU A 22 1.44 6.64 -12.14
C GLU A 22 0.26 7.07 -13.03
N ALA A 23 0.53 7.76 -14.14
CA ALA A 23 -0.50 8.18 -15.08
C ALA A 23 -1.32 7.00 -15.64
N ARG A 24 -0.65 5.87 -16.01
CA ARG A 24 -1.38 4.69 -16.48
C ARG A 24 -2.18 4.01 -15.38
N LYS A 25 -1.63 3.94 -14.16
CA LYS A 25 -2.34 3.39 -12.99
C LYS A 25 -3.64 4.17 -12.74
N ILE A 26 -3.55 5.50 -12.70
CA ILE A 26 -4.71 6.36 -12.47
C ILE A 26 -5.70 6.23 -13.63
N GLU A 27 -5.24 6.22 -14.88
CA GLU A 27 -6.12 6.09 -16.04
C GLU A 27 -6.94 4.79 -15.99
N LYS A 28 -6.29 3.66 -15.69
CA LYS A 28 -6.93 2.35 -15.64
C LYS A 28 -7.88 2.22 -14.46
N LEU A 29 -7.45 2.66 -13.28
CA LEU A 29 -8.29 2.68 -12.08
C LEU A 29 -9.51 3.59 -12.27
N ARG A 30 -9.32 4.75 -12.89
CA ARG A 30 -10.42 5.68 -13.23
C ARG A 30 -11.46 5.01 -14.12
N ARG A 31 -11.05 4.32 -15.18
CA ARG A 31 -11.99 3.63 -16.08
C ARG A 31 -12.81 2.60 -15.31
N LYS A 32 -12.17 1.81 -14.44
CA LYS A 32 -12.86 0.82 -13.58
C LYS A 32 -13.88 1.50 -12.64
N ILE A 33 -13.48 2.58 -11.97
CA ILE A 33 -14.33 3.35 -11.05
C ILE A 33 -15.51 3.99 -11.79
N GLY A 34 -15.25 4.62 -12.94
CA GLY A 34 -16.28 5.34 -13.71
C GLY A 34 -17.36 4.43 -14.29
N ILE A 35 -17.04 3.16 -14.55
CA ILE A 35 -18.03 2.15 -14.98
C ILE A 35 -18.85 1.65 -13.78
N ALA A 36 -18.23 1.56 -12.60
CA ALA A 36 -18.81 0.83 -11.49
C ALA A 36 -19.48 1.71 -10.41
N LEU A 37 -19.20 3.02 -10.39
CA LEU A 37 -19.68 3.94 -9.36
C LEU A 37 -20.20 5.25 -9.96
N ASN A 38 -21.30 5.76 -9.41
CA ASN A 38 -21.80 7.09 -9.72
C ASN A 38 -21.03 8.18 -8.94
N LEU A 39 -21.20 9.46 -9.30
CA LEU A 39 -20.47 10.57 -8.68
C LEU A 39 -20.70 10.70 -7.16
N LYS A 40 -21.92 10.44 -6.68
CA LYS A 40 -22.24 10.52 -5.24
C LYS A 40 -21.52 9.42 -4.46
N GLU A 41 -21.47 8.21 -5.01
CA GLU A 41 -20.76 7.08 -4.42
C GLU A 41 -19.24 7.33 -4.41
N GLN A 42 -18.70 7.88 -5.48
CA GLN A 42 -17.28 8.26 -5.55
C GLN A 42 -16.92 9.28 -4.46
N GLN A 43 -17.73 10.34 -4.29
CA GLN A 43 -17.51 11.33 -3.23
C GLN A 43 -17.61 10.72 -1.83
N LYS A 44 -18.59 9.86 -1.59
CA LYS A 44 -18.76 9.15 -0.31
C LYS A 44 -17.55 8.28 0.01
N LEU A 45 -17.10 7.47 -0.94
CA LEU A 45 -15.96 6.57 -0.75
C LEU A 45 -14.63 7.33 -0.65
N LYS A 46 -14.49 8.48 -1.32
CA LYS A 46 -13.35 9.38 -1.15
C LYS A 46 -13.28 9.92 0.28
N GLN A 47 -14.40 10.36 0.84
CA GLN A 47 -14.44 10.82 2.23
C GLN A 47 -14.10 9.70 3.22
N GLU A 48 -14.63 8.50 3.01
CA GLU A 48 -14.26 7.32 3.81
C GLU A 48 -12.77 6.95 3.65
N LEU A 49 -12.20 7.12 2.46
CA LEU A 49 -10.78 6.88 2.21
C LEU A 49 -9.91 7.88 2.98
N LEU A 50 -10.29 9.15 3.02
CA LEU A 50 -9.57 10.20 3.74
C LEU A 50 -9.52 9.92 5.26
N THR A 51 -10.55 9.31 5.84
CA THR A 51 -10.53 8.92 7.27
C THR A 51 -9.67 7.68 7.52
N LYS A 52 -9.52 6.79 6.52
CA LYS A 52 -8.70 5.57 6.60
C LYS A 52 -7.23 5.76 6.22
N ILE A 53 -6.84 6.90 5.66
CA ILE A 53 -5.44 7.22 5.39
C ILE A 53 -4.83 7.80 6.68
N PRO A 54 -3.84 7.13 7.28
CA PRO A 54 -3.19 7.67 8.46
C PRO A 54 -2.49 8.99 8.11
N GLN A 55 -2.79 10.02 8.88
CA GLN A 55 -2.19 11.34 8.74
C GLN A 55 -0.91 11.40 9.59
N GLY A 56 0.11 12.11 9.10
CA GLY A 56 1.34 12.35 9.85
C GLY A 56 2.63 12.01 9.10
N PHE A 57 3.75 12.44 9.69
CA PHE A 57 5.09 12.30 9.12
C PHE A 57 5.48 10.84 8.89
N TRP A 58 5.25 9.97 9.88
CA TRP A 58 5.63 8.55 9.83
C TRP A 58 4.88 7.77 8.76
N ALA A 59 3.58 8.02 8.59
CA ALA A 59 2.78 7.37 7.55
C ALA A 59 3.30 7.70 6.14
N LYS A 60 3.59 8.97 5.89
CA LYS A 60 4.14 9.44 4.61
C LYS A 60 5.53 8.89 4.34
N LYS A 61 6.37 8.79 5.38
CA LYS A 61 7.72 8.23 5.27
C LYS A 61 7.66 6.72 5.01
N LEU A 62 6.80 5.99 5.70
CA LEU A 62 6.59 4.56 5.50
C LEU A 62 6.04 4.24 4.11
N GLU A 63 5.12 5.06 3.59
CA GLU A 63 4.60 4.98 2.22
C GLU A 63 5.73 5.11 1.19
N LYS A 64 6.62 6.10 1.34
CA LYS A 64 7.69 6.39 0.37
C LYS A 64 8.91 5.48 0.49
N GLU A 65 9.28 5.16 1.73
CA GLU A 65 10.55 4.51 2.07
C GLU A 65 10.31 3.13 2.68
N ARG A 66 9.25 2.41 2.28
CA ARG A 66 8.89 1.08 2.84
C ARG A 66 10.09 0.12 2.92
N GLN A 67 10.97 0.16 1.93
CA GLN A 67 12.16 -0.69 1.88
C GLN A 67 13.16 -0.28 2.97
N THR A 68 13.39 1.01 3.18
CA THR A 68 14.27 1.54 4.23
C THR A 68 13.81 1.12 5.62
N PHE A 69 12.50 1.10 5.89
CA PHE A 69 11.97 0.64 7.18
C PHE A 69 12.04 -0.88 7.35
N ALA A 70 11.92 -1.65 6.26
CA ALA A 70 12.00 -3.11 6.31
C ALA A 70 13.45 -3.62 6.36
N LEU A 71 14.41 -2.88 5.80
CA LEU A 71 15.80 -3.29 5.62
C LEU A 71 16.48 -3.72 6.94
N PRO A 72 16.35 -3.00 8.08
CA PRO A 72 16.95 -3.43 9.34
C PRO A 72 16.45 -4.81 9.78
N PHE A 73 15.17 -5.10 9.58
CA PHE A 73 14.57 -6.39 9.95
C PHE A 73 15.01 -7.51 8.99
N TRP A 74 15.13 -7.22 7.69
CA TRP A 74 15.77 -8.15 6.76
C TRP A 74 17.23 -8.44 7.14
N GLY A 75 17.97 -7.43 7.60
CA GLY A 75 19.33 -7.57 8.10
C GLY A 75 19.41 -8.46 9.35
N ILE A 76 18.55 -8.21 10.35
CA ILE A 76 18.47 -9.04 11.57
C ILE A 76 18.09 -10.48 11.22
N ALA A 77 17.13 -10.67 10.31
CA ALA A 77 16.74 -12.00 9.87
C ALA A 77 17.89 -12.73 9.15
N GLY A 78 18.55 -12.07 8.18
CA GLY A 78 19.66 -12.65 7.43
C GLY A 78 20.84 -12.99 8.33
N LEU A 79 21.25 -12.07 9.21
CA LEU A 79 22.34 -12.31 10.15
C LEU A 79 21.98 -13.38 11.19
N GLY A 80 20.77 -13.39 11.71
CA GLY A 80 20.31 -14.41 12.66
C GLY A 80 20.27 -15.81 12.05
N LEU A 81 19.86 -15.95 10.78
CA LEU A 81 19.95 -17.22 10.07
C LEU A 81 21.41 -17.66 9.85
N LEU A 82 22.27 -16.74 9.40
CA LEU A 82 23.69 -17.04 9.18
C LEU A 82 24.38 -17.47 10.47
N LEU A 83 24.15 -16.75 11.57
CA LEU A 83 24.70 -17.07 12.87
C LEU A 83 24.14 -18.39 13.39
N GLY A 84 22.83 -18.60 13.39
CA GLY A 84 22.23 -19.83 13.90
C GLY A 84 22.68 -21.09 13.14
N ILE A 85 22.90 -21.00 11.83
CA ILE A 85 23.48 -22.09 11.05
C ILE A 85 24.96 -22.26 11.38
N SER A 86 25.74 -21.17 11.42
CA SER A 86 27.18 -21.23 11.62
C SER A 86 27.59 -21.63 13.05
N SER A 87 26.85 -21.22 14.07
CA SER A 87 27.12 -21.47 15.48
C SER A 87 26.46 -22.75 15.99
N GLN A 88 25.54 -23.34 15.20
CA GLN A 88 24.64 -24.43 15.61
C GLN A 88 23.81 -24.09 16.87
N GLN A 89 23.67 -22.80 17.19
CA GLN A 89 22.89 -22.34 18.34
C GLN A 89 21.44 -22.15 17.92
N TYR A 90 20.58 -23.06 18.38
CA TYR A 90 19.15 -23.03 18.06
C TYR A 90 18.43 -21.75 18.53
N LEU A 91 18.96 -21.06 19.54
CA LEU A 91 18.41 -19.80 20.05
C LEU A 91 18.53 -18.65 19.04
N ASP A 92 19.55 -18.67 18.18
CA ASP A 92 19.77 -17.62 17.17
C ASP A 92 18.67 -17.62 16.10
N PHE A 93 17.90 -18.71 15.97
CA PHE A 93 16.71 -18.76 15.10
C PHE A 93 15.51 -17.97 15.64
N LEU A 94 15.53 -17.51 16.90
CA LEU A 94 14.50 -16.62 17.43
C LEU A 94 14.54 -15.24 16.74
N ALA A 95 15.74 -14.74 16.45
CA ALA A 95 15.92 -13.47 15.76
C ALA A 95 15.23 -13.43 14.37
N PRO A 96 15.47 -14.37 13.44
CA PRO A 96 14.76 -14.41 12.17
C PRO A 96 13.28 -14.75 12.31
N ALA A 97 12.89 -15.60 13.28
CA ALA A 97 11.49 -15.92 13.53
C ALA A 97 10.64 -14.68 13.87
N ILE A 98 11.22 -13.68 14.54
CA ILE A 98 10.56 -12.42 14.88
C ILE A 98 10.76 -11.37 13.78
N ALA A 99 11.99 -11.22 13.28
CA ALA A 99 12.33 -10.15 12.35
C ALA A 99 11.66 -10.31 10.98
N LEU A 100 11.52 -11.53 10.46
CA LEU A 100 10.87 -11.78 9.16
C LEU A 100 9.39 -11.34 9.15
N PRO A 101 8.53 -11.76 10.11
CA PRO A 101 7.16 -11.26 10.19
C PRO A 101 7.08 -9.73 10.25
N ILE A 102 7.96 -9.08 11.00
CA ILE A 102 7.97 -7.62 11.11
C ILE A 102 8.33 -6.97 9.78
N ALA A 103 9.38 -7.44 9.10
CA ALA A 103 9.78 -6.95 7.78
C ALA A 103 8.63 -7.04 6.77
N ILE A 104 7.95 -8.19 6.72
CA ILE A 104 6.82 -8.44 5.83
C ILE A 104 5.66 -7.49 6.15
N LYS A 105 5.32 -7.32 7.43
CA LYS A 105 4.23 -6.43 7.86
C LYS A 105 4.50 -4.98 7.48
N ILE A 106 5.73 -4.50 7.68
CA ILE A 106 6.13 -3.14 7.28
C ILE A 106 5.94 -2.94 5.78
N GLN A 107 6.37 -3.91 4.96
CA GLN A 107 6.19 -3.84 3.51
C GLN A 107 4.72 -3.86 3.11
N GLN A 108 3.90 -4.72 3.73
CA GLN A 108 2.45 -4.78 3.49
C GLN A 108 1.76 -3.45 3.81
N ILE A 109 2.10 -2.84 4.96
CA ILE A 109 1.54 -1.55 5.36
C ILE A 109 1.94 -0.47 4.34
N GLY A 110 3.23 -0.38 3.98
CA GLY A 110 3.70 0.58 2.99
C GLY A 110 3.02 0.42 1.63
N TRP A 111 2.81 -0.83 1.19
CA TRP A 111 2.10 -1.14 -0.06
C TRP A 111 0.64 -0.67 -0.01
N LYS A 112 -0.09 -1.00 1.05
CA LYS A 112 -1.48 -0.60 1.24
C LYS A 112 -1.65 0.92 1.32
N LEU A 113 -0.68 1.63 1.91
CA LEU A 113 -0.68 3.09 1.93
C LEU A 113 -0.52 3.69 0.53
N GLN A 114 0.38 3.14 -0.28
CA GLN A 114 0.52 3.58 -1.67
C GLN A 114 -0.76 3.33 -2.49
N ALA A 115 -1.44 2.20 -2.27
CA ALA A 115 -2.68 1.90 -2.97
C ALA A 115 -3.80 2.87 -2.59
N LYS A 116 -3.94 3.18 -1.30
CA LYS A 116 -4.86 4.21 -0.81
C LYS A 116 -4.55 5.58 -1.41
N ARG A 117 -3.27 5.96 -1.52
CA ARG A 117 -2.86 7.23 -2.16
C ARG A 117 -3.21 7.25 -3.64
N LEU A 118 -2.92 6.17 -4.37
CA LEU A 118 -3.25 6.03 -5.79
C LEU A 118 -4.76 6.18 -6.02
N LEU A 119 -5.57 5.53 -5.19
CA LEU A 119 -7.02 5.63 -5.23
C LEU A 119 -7.51 7.06 -4.95
N LEU A 120 -6.92 7.74 -3.96
CA LEU A 120 -7.24 9.14 -3.66
C LEU A 120 -6.92 10.07 -4.84
N ASN A 121 -5.71 9.95 -5.41
CA ASN A 121 -5.29 10.71 -6.58
C ASN A 121 -6.23 10.47 -7.78
N THR A 122 -6.74 9.24 -7.90
CA THR A 122 -7.69 8.87 -8.96
C THR A 122 -9.05 9.54 -8.77
N PHE A 123 -9.59 9.56 -7.56
CA PHE A 123 -10.81 10.32 -7.25
C PHE A 123 -10.63 11.82 -7.52
N GLU A 124 -9.50 12.39 -7.14
CA GLU A 124 -9.19 13.80 -7.43
C GLU A 124 -9.08 14.09 -8.94
N GLU A 125 -8.49 13.19 -9.73
CA GLU A 125 -8.43 13.36 -11.18
C GLU A 125 -9.82 13.28 -11.84
N ILE A 126 -10.70 12.41 -11.33
CA ILE A 126 -12.09 12.35 -11.80
C ILE A 126 -12.80 13.68 -11.52
N GLU A 127 -12.73 14.18 -10.28
CA GLU A 127 -13.38 15.43 -9.89
C GLU A 127 -12.85 16.62 -10.70
N LYS A 128 -11.52 16.71 -10.92
CA LYS A 128 -10.94 17.75 -11.78
C LYS A 128 -11.49 17.70 -13.20
N LYS A 129 -11.69 16.51 -13.77
CA LYS A 129 -12.30 16.38 -15.10
C LYS A 129 -13.75 16.81 -15.12
N VAL A 130 -14.52 16.48 -14.09
CA VAL A 130 -15.93 16.88 -13.99
C VAL A 130 -16.07 18.40 -13.84
N ASN A 131 -15.20 19.04 -13.05
CA ASN A 131 -15.25 20.48 -12.82
C ASN A 131 -14.70 21.33 -13.98
N ASN A 132 -13.91 20.72 -14.88
CA ASN A 132 -13.36 21.38 -16.07
C ASN A 132 -14.24 21.16 -17.33
N LEU A 133 -15.39 20.49 -17.19
CA LEU A 133 -16.43 20.33 -18.21
C LEU A 133 -17.54 21.36 -17.99
#